data_AF-A0A9D5D4G4-F1
#
_entry.id   AF-A0A9D5D4G4-F1
#
_cell.length_a   1.000
_cell.length_b   1.000
_cell.length_c   1.000
_cell.angle_alpha   90.00
_cell.angle_beta   90.00
_cell.angle_gamma   90.00
#
_symmetry.space_group_name_H-M   'P 1'
#
loop_
_entity.id
_entity.type
_entity.pdbx_description
1 polymer ?
#
loop_
_entity_poly.entity_id
_entity_poly.type
_entity_poly.pdbx_seq_one_letter_code
_entity_poly.pdbx_strand_id
1 'polypeptide(L)'
;MRHRQLPHDLRERVRRFVQYKWLATRGVDEESILQALPGDLRDIQCHLCLDLVRRVPFFSQMDDQLLDAICERLVSTLSTEGTCIVREGDPVTEMLFIIRGRLESSTTNGGRTGFFNSITLRPGDFCGEELLSWALLPSPLSTCRHPPGL
;
A
#
# COMPACT_ATOMS: atom_id res chain seq x y z
N MET A 1 11.61 10.74 -24.02
CA MET A 1 12.35 11.09 -22.77
C MET A 1 13.41 12.20 -22.92
N ARG A 2 13.78 12.68 -24.11
CA ARG A 2 14.76 13.79 -24.27
C ARG A 2 14.18 15.21 -24.13
N HIS A 3 12.86 15.36 -24.05
CA HIS A 3 12.19 16.67 -24.10
C HIS A 3 11.84 17.28 -22.74
N ARG A 4 12.17 16.60 -21.63
CA ARG A 4 12.08 17.17 -20.28
C ARG A 4 13.45 16.97 -19.64
N GLN A 5 14.11 18.06 -19.25
CA GLN A 5 15.43 18.07 -18.61
C GLN A 5 15.36 17.45 -17.20
N LEU A 6 14.98 16.18 -17.11
CA LEU A 6 14.94 15.43 -15.86
C LEU A 6 16.39 15.22 -15.40
N PRO A 7 16.70 15.46 -14.11
CA PRO A 7 17.98 15.10 -13.50
C PRO A 7 18.40 13.67 -13.82
N HIS A 8 19.71 13.44 -13.93
CA HIS A 8 20.25 12.12 -14.27
C HIS A 8 19.71 11.01 -13.36
N ASP A 9 19.65 11.27 -12.05
CA ASP A 9 19.21 10.29 -11.05
C ASP A 9 17.73 9.92 -11.22
N LEU A 10 16.87 10.88 -11.57
CA LEU A 10 15.46 10.59 -11.85
C LEU A 10 15.31 9.76 -13.12
N ARG A 11 16.11 10.02 -14.15
CA ARG A 11 16.11 9.21 -15.39
C ARG A 11 16.54 7.77 -15.11
N GLU A 12 17.58 7.58 -14.30
CA GLU A 12 18.06 6.25 -13.92
C GLU A 12 17.05 5.51 -13.03
N ARG A 13 16.40 6.19 -12.08
CA ARG A 13 15.31 5.60 -11.28
C ARG A 13 14.14 5.14 -12.15
N VAL A 14 13.70 5.97 -13.10
CA VAL A 14 12.62 5.61 -14.03
C VAL A 14 13.03 4.44 -14.91
N ARG A 15 14.26 4.43 -15.43
CA ARG A 15 14.77 3.31 -16.24
C ARG A 15 14.79 2.02 -15.45
N ARG A 16 15.28 2.04 -14.20
CA ARG A 16 15.30 0.88 -13.30
C ARG A 16 13.89 0.38 -13.01
N PHE A 17 12.95 1.29 -12.74
CA PHE A 17 11.55 0.96 -12.53
C PHE A 17 10.94 0.25 -13.75
N VAL A 18 11.10 0.82 -14.95
CA VAL A 18 10.56 0.21 -16.17
C VAL A 18 11.19 -1.17 -16.44
N GLN A 19 12.50 -1.30 -16.26
CA GLN A 19 13.20 -2.57 -16.44
C GLN A 19 12.73 -3.62 -15.41
N TYR A 20 12.58 -3.24 -14.14
CA TYR A 20 12.10 -4.14 -13.10
C TYR A 20 10.64 -4.52 -13.33
N LYS A 21 9.75 -3.57 -13.65
CA LYS A 21 8.35 -3.85 -14.02
C LYS A 21 8.31 -4.86 -15.17
N TRP A 22 9.11 -4.65 -16.22
CA TRP A 22 9.20 -5.60 -17.34
C TRP A 22 9.69 -6.98 -16.91
N LEU A 23 10.72 -7.09 -16.08
CA LEU A 23 11.21 -8.39 -15.60
C LEU A 23 10.21 -9.11 -14.69
N ALA A 24 9.54 -8.36 -13.82
CA ALA A 24 8.60 -8.90 -12.84
C ALA A 24 7.27 -9.32 -13.49
N THR A 25 6.74 -8.52 -14.42
CA THR A 25 5.43 -8.76 -15.02
C THR A 25 5.50 -9.26 -16.47
N ARG A 26 6.70 -9.32 -17.08
CA ARG A 26 6.90 -9.59 -18.52
C ARG A 26 6.10 -8.64 -19.41
N GLY A 27 5.90 -7.40 -18.96
CA GLY A 27 5.12 -6.38 -19.66
C GLY A 27 3.61 -6.53 -19.49
N VAL A 28 3.15 -7.49 -18.68
CA VAL A 28 1.75 -7.62 -18.31
C VAL A 28 1.36 -6.48 -17.39
N ASP A 29 0.27 -5.82 -17.72
CA ASP A 29 -0.34 -4.80 -16.88
C ASP A 29 -1.47 -5.44 -16.07
N GLU A 30 -1.11 -5.90 -14.87
CA GLU A 30 -1.98 -6.70 -14.00
C GLU A 30 -3.32 -6.02 -13.72
N GLU A 31 -3.32 -4.71 -13.46
CA GLU A 31 -4.53 -3.92 -13.22
C GLU A 31 -5.49 -3.96 -14.42
N SER A 32 -4.97 -3.79 -15.65
CA SER A 32 -5.80 -3.88 -16.87
C SER A 32 -6.39 -5.27 -17.08
N ILE A 33 -5.64 -6.33 -16.73
CA ILE A 33 -6.13 -7.71 -16.82
C ILE A 33 -7.24 -7.92 -15.80
N LEU A 34 -7.00 -7.56 -14.54
CA LEU A 34 -7.98 -7.71 -13.46
C LEU A 34 -9.28 -6.94 -13.77
N GLN A 35 -9.17 -5.74 -14.34
CA GLN A 35 -10.34 -4.96 -14.78
C GLN A 35 -11.06 -5.57 -15.99
N ALA A 36 -10.35 -6.30 -16.86
CA ALA A 36 -10.90 -6.99 -18.03
C ALA A 36 -11.51 -8.35 -17.69
N LEU A 37 -11.22 -8.92 -16.52
CA LEU A 37 -11.80 -10.19 -16.09
C LEU A 37 -13.31 -10.04 -15.84
N PRO A 38 -14.13 -11.01 -16.27
CA PRO A 38 -15.53 -11.11 -15.81
C PRO A 38 -15.57 -11.31 -14.29
N GLY A 39 -16.69 -10.94 -13.66
CA GLY A 39 -16.80 -10.83 -12.19
C GLY A 39 -16.43 -12.11 -11.44
N ASP A 40 -16.83 -13.25 -11.98
CA ASP A 40 -16.52 -14.61 -11.49
C ASP A 40 -15.01 -14.92 -11.46
N LEU A 41 -14.21 -14.29 -12.32
CA LEU A 41 -12.76 -14.42 -12.30
C LEU A 41 -12.08 -13.35 -11.44
N ARG A 42 -12.76 -12.23 -11.15
CA ARG A 42 -12.29 -11.27 -10.13
C ARG A 42 -12.39 -11.85 -8.73
N ASP A 43 -13.33 -12.77 -8.51
CA ASP A 43 -13.42 -13.53 -7.26
C ASP A 43 -12.11 -14.25 -6.90
N ILE A 44 -11.29 -14.61 -7.89
CA ILE A 44 -9.95 -15.20 -7.65
C ILE A 44 -9.02 -14.18 -6.97
N GLN A 45 -9.05 -12.91 -7.39
CA GLN A 45 -8.29 -11.85 -6.72
C GLN A 45 -8.79 -11.65 -5.30
N CYS A 46 -10.12 -11.63 -5.12
CA CYS A 46 -10.71 -11.55 -3.79
C CYS A 46 -10.26 -12.72 -2.92
N HIS A 47 -10.25 -13.94 -3.44
CA HIS A 47 -9.79 -15.12 -2.70
C HIS A 47 -8.31 -15.02 -2.28
N LEU A 48 -7.43 -14.55 -3.16
CA LEU A 48 -6.00 -14.38 -2.84
C LEU A 48 -5.74 -13.25 -1.84
N CYS A 49 -6.55 -12.18 -1.90
CA CYS A 49 -6.41 -11.04 -1.01
C CYS A 49 -7.15 -11.22 0.33
N LEU A 50 -8.18 -12.07 0.38
CA LEU A 50 -8.99 -12.30 1.57
C LEU A 50 -8.14 -12.75 2.76
N ASP A 51 -7.17 -13.63 2.51
CA ASP A 51 -6.21 -14.07 3.53
C ASP A 51 -5.38 -12.91 4.07
N LEU A 52 -5.00 -11.93 3.24
CA LEU A 52 -4.26 -10.74 3.67
C LEU A 52 -5.15 -9.83 4.52
N VAL A 53 -6.38 -9.58 4.07
CA VAL A 53 -7.34 -8.72 4.77
C VAL A 53 -7.69 -9.31 6.14
N ARG A 54 -7.94 -10.62 6.22
CA ARG A 54 -8.26 -11.33 7.47
C ARG A 54 -7.12 -11.33 8.50
N ARG A 55 -5.88 -11.02 8.11
CA ARG A 55 -4.78 -10.85 9.09
C ARG A 55 -4.94 -9.61 9.96
N VAL A 56 -5.76 -8.65 9.54
CA VAL A 56 -6.08 -7.47 10.35
C VAL A 56 -7.16 -7.88 11.38
N PRO A 57 -6.88 -7.80 12.70
CA PRO A 57 -7.81 -8.29 13.73
C PRO A 57 -9.20 -7.62 13.71
N PHE A 58 -9.28 -6.41 13.18
CA PHE A 58 -10.54 -5.71 13.00
C PHE A 58 -11.36 -6.32 11.85
N PHE A 59 -10.73 -6.54 10.69
CA PHE A 59 -11.41 -7.11 9.53
C PHE A 59 -11.82 -8.57 9.76
N SER A 60 -11.06 -9.34 10.54
CA SER A 60 -11.42 -10.74 10.84
C SER A 60 -12.75 -10.93 11.58
N GLN A 61 -13.34 -9.84 12.10
CA GLN A 61 -14.64 -9.84 12.78
C GLN A 61 -15.79 -9.40 11.87
N MET A 62 -15.49 -8.96 10.64
CA MET A 62 -16.49 -8.56 9.64
C MET A 62 -17.07 -9.79 8.95
N ASP A 63 -18.28 -9.64 8.41
CA ASP A 63 -18.92 -10.64 7.58
C ASP A 63 -18.27 -10.73 6.19
N ASP A 64 -18.41 -11.89 5.56
CA ASP A 64 -17.74 -12.19 4.29
C ASP A 64 -18.13 -11.20 3.18
N GLN A 65 -19.38 -10.74 3.14
CA GLN A 65 -19.83 -9.75 2.17
C GLN A 65 -19.05 -8.43 2.26
N LEU A 66 -18.71 -8.00 3.47
CA LEU A 66 -17.96 -6.77 3.69
C LEU A 66 -16.46 -6.97 3.42
N LEU A 67 -15.94 -8.17 3.72
CA LEU A 67 -14.58 -8.55 3.34
C LEU A 67 -14.40 -8.59 1.82
N ASP A 68 -15.36 -9.14 1.10
CA ASP A 68 -15.37 -9.18 -0.36
C ASP A 68 -15.37 -7.76 -0.93
N ALA A 69 -16.22 -6.87 -0.40
CA ALA A 69 -16.26 -5.47 -0.80
C ALA A 69 -14.94 -4.70 -0.51
N ILE A 70 -14.21 -5.07 0.55
CA ILE A 70 -12.87 -4.54 0.81
C ILE A 70 -11.87 -5.09 -0.22
N CYS A 71 -11.93 -6.39 -0.50
CA CYS A 71 -11.04 -7.05 -1.45
C CYS A 71 -11.18 -6.49 -2.88
N GLU A 72 -12.41 -6.20 -3.31
CA GLU A 72 -12.69 -5.55 -4.61
C GLU A 72 -12.05 -4.16 -4.76
N ARG A 73 -11.74 -3.50 -3.64
CA ARG A 73 -11.14 -2.15 -3.61
C ARG A 73 -9.61 -2.18 -3.48
N LEU A 74 -9.01 -3.36 -3.35
CA LEU A 74 -7.55 -3.49 -3.25
C LEU A 74 -6.89 -3.27 -4.62
N VAL A 75 -5.85 -2.43 -4.61
CA VAL A 75 -5.04 -2.14 -5.80
C VAL A 75 -3.64 -2.72 -5.61
N SER A 76 -3.24 -3.59 -6.53
CA SER A 76 -1.86 -4.13 -6.56
C SER A 76 -0.91 -3.06 -7.08
N THR A 77 0.13 -2.72 -6.32
CA THR A 77 1.16 -1.76 -6.73
C THR A 77 2.55 -2.38 -6.66
N LEU A 78 3.42 -1.96 -7.58
CA LEU A 78 4.82 -2.40 -7.62
C LEU A 78 5.74 -1.24 -7.25
N SER A 79 6.59 -1.48 -6.25
CA SER A 79 7.63 -0.54 -5.82
C SER A 79 9.01 -1.14 -6.01
N THR A 80 9.96 -0.33 -6.49
CA THR A 80 11.38 -0.71 -6.57
C THR A 80 12.13 -0.39 -5.30
N GLU A 81 13.24 -1.08 -5.09
CA GLU A 81 14.19 -0.78 -4.02
C GLU A 81 14.63 0.70 -4.01
N GLY A 82 14.69 1.29 -2.82
CA GLY A 82 15.01 2.69 -2.59
C GLY A 82 13.84 3.66 -2.83
N THR A 83 12.64 3.16 -3.16
CA THR A 83 11.43 3.98 -3.20
C THR A 83 10.83 4.08 -1.80
N CYS A 84 10.70 5.32 -1.31
CA CYS A 84 9.91 5.63 -0.12
C CYS A 84 8.43 5.68 -0.51
N ILE A 85 7.61 4.83 0.13
CA ILE A 85 6.18 4.73 -0.13
C ILE A 85 5.42 5.76 0.72
N VAL A 86 5.69 5.77 2.03
CA VAL A 86 5.11 6.72 2.99
C VAL A 86 6.24 7.39 3.77
N ARG A 87 6.09 8.67 4.09
CA ARG A 87 7.05 9.44 4.91
C ARG A 87 6.47 9.71 6.29
N GLU A 88 7.34 9.65 7.30
CA GLU A 88 7.01 10.16 8.64
C GLU A 88 6.52 11.61 8.54
N GLY A 89 5.43 11.93 9.24
CA GLY A 89 4.74 13.20 9.22
C GLY A 89 3.66 13.36 8.13
N ASP A 90 3.68 12.54 7.06
CA ASP A 90 2.65 12.59 6.03
C ASP A 90 1.36 11.90 6.52
N PRO A 91 0.18 12.43 6.17
CA PRO A 91 -1.08 11.82 6.55
C PRO A 91 -1.20 10.42 5.95
N VAL A 92 -1.61 9.46 6.76
CA VAL A 92 -1.86 8.09 6.31
C VAL A 92 -3.13 8.07 5.47
N THR A 93 -3.05 7.75 4.19
CA THR A 93 -4.20 7.76 3.26
C THR A 93 -4.64 6.38 2.81
N GLU A 94 -3.77 5.39 2.96
CA GLU A 94 -4.00 4.03 2.49
C GLU A 94 -3.38 3.00 3.44
N MET A 95 -3.99 1.82 3.49
CA MET A 95 -3.46 0.66 4.19
C MET A 95 -2.72 -0.22 3.18
N LEU A 96 -1.51 -0.66 3.52
CA LEU A 96 -0.65 -1.43 2.63
C LEU A 96 -0.51 -2.87 3.11
N PHE A 97 -0.65 -3.81 2.19
CA PHE A 97 -0.44 -5.24 2.42
C PHE A 97 0.79 -5.71 1.65
N ILE A 98 1.75 -6.32 2.34
CA ILE A 98 2.99 -6.75 1.70
C ILE A 98 2.77 -8.13 1.09
N ILE A 99 2.57 -8.22 -0.22
CA ILE A 99 2.34 -9.52 -0.89
C ILE A 99 3.68 -10.23 -1.16
N ARG A 100 4.69 -9.48 -1.59
CA ARG A 100 6.03 -9.98 -1.94
C ARG A 100 7.09 -8.93 -1.62
N GLY A 101 8.32 -9.40 -1.37
CA GLY A 101 9.45 -8.54 -1.05
C GLY A 101 9.56 -8.21 0.44
N ARG A 102 10.23 -7.11 0.75
CA ARG A 102 10.43 -6.60 2.12
C ARG A 102 10.30 -5.09 2.10
N LEU A 103 9.67 -4.54 3.13
CA LEU A 103 9.57 -3.11 3.33
C LEU A 103 10.21 -2.76 4.67
N GLU A 104 11.04 -1.73 4.70
CA GLU A 104 11.57 -1.18 5.95
C GLU A 104 10.67 -0.01 6.38
N SER A 105 10.16 -0.08 7.60
CA SER A 105 9.46 1.02 8.24
C SER A 105 10.34 1.55 9.36
N SER A 106 10.58 2.85 9.36
CA SER A 106 11.40 3.51 10.38
C SER A 106 10.77 4.81 10.82
N THR A 107 10.89 5.14 12.10
CA THR A 107 10.36 6.38 12.70
C THR A 107 11.39 7.00 13.64
N THR A 108 11.43 8.32 13.64
CA THR A 108 12.21 9.16 14.54
C THR A 108 11.36 9.74 15.69
N ASN A 109 10.11 9.27 15.82
CA ASN A 109 9.12 9.78 16.76
C ASN A 109 9.00 11.31 16.68
N GLY A 110 8.80 11.81 15.47
CA GLY A 110 8.67 13.24 15.18
C GLY A 110 9.99 14.01 15.28
N GLY A 111 11.12 13.39 14.89
CA GLY A 111 12.43 14.03 14.91
C GLY A 111 13.07 14.12 16.30
N ARG A 112 12.66 13.27 17.25
CA ARG A 112 13.24 13.24 18.60
C ARG A 112 14.70 12.79 18.52
N THR A 113 15.61 13.66 18.97
CA THR A 113 17.04 13.38 18.98
C THR A 113 17.37 12.11 19.77
N GLY A 114 18.08 11.18 19.13
CA GLY A 114 18.46 9.90 19.71
C GLY A 114 17.38 8.81 19.67
N PHE A 115 16.21 9.07 19.08
CA PHE A 115 15.18 8.06 18.84
C PHE A 115 15.20 7.63 17.37
N PHE A 116 15.45 6.35 17.15
CA PHE A 116 15.33 5.71 15.84
C PHE A 116 14.81 4.29 16.07
N ASN A 117 13.63 4.01 15.55
CA ASN A 117 13.06 2.67 15.57
C ASN A 117 12.87 2.20 14.13
N SER A 118 13.24 0.96 13.83
CA SER A 118 13.09 0.38 12.50
C SER A 118 12.60 -1.06 12.59
N ILE A 119 11.62 -1.41 11.76
CA ILE A 119 11.08 -2.75 11.62
C ILE A 119 11.07 -3.16 10.14
N THR A 120 11.29 -4.44 9.88
CA THR A 120 11.19 -5.00 8.53
C THR A 120 9.86 -5.74 8.38
N LEU A 121 8.99 -5.24 7.52
CA LEU A 121 7.74 -5.87 7.11
C LEU A 121 8.02 -6.92 6.01
N ARG A 122 7.44 -8.09 6.17
CA ARG A 122 7.62 -9.29 5.34
C ARG A 122 6.29 -9.66 4.65
N PRO A 123 6.31 -10.63 3.72
CA PRO A 123 5.08 -11.09 3.08
C PRO A 123 3.98 -11.47 4.09
N GLY A 124 2.83 -10.84 3.90
CA GLY A 124 1.60 -10.89 4.67
C GLY A 124 1.55 -9.96 5.89
N ASP A 125 2.62 -9.22 6.18
CA ASP A 125 2.54 -8.08 7.11
C ASP A 125 1.81 -6.91 6.43
N PHE A 126 1.32 -5.97 7.24
CA PHE A 126 0.60 -4.79 6.79
C PHE A 126 1.02 -3.56 7.60
N CYS A 127 0.66 -2.37 7.12
CA CYS A 127 0.77 -1.11 7.85
C CYS A 127 -0.36 -0.15 7.44
N GLY A 128 -0.65 0.85 8.26
CA GLY A 128 -1.73 1.82 8.02
C GLY A 128 -2.99 1.56 8.84
N GLU A 129 -2.95 0.65 9.82
CA GLU A 129 -4.09 0.29 10.67
C GLU A 129 -4.60 1.47 11.54
N GLU A 130 -3.81 2.51 11.72
CA GLU A 130 -4.21 3.78 12.32
C GLU A 130 -5.38 4.45 11.59
N LEU A 131 -5.55 4.17 10.29
CA LEU A 131 -6.73 4.58 9.52
C LEU A 131 -8.02 4.01 10.10
N LEU A 132 -7.98 2.78 10.60
CA LEU A 132 -9.16 2.14 11.20
C LEU A 132 -9.56 2.88 12.48
N SER A 133 -8.58 3.24 13.30
CA SER A 133 -8.83 4.06 14.49
C SER A 133 -9.52 5.36 14.10
N TRP A 134 -9.09 6.02 13.02
CA TRP A 134 -9.72 7.25 12.53
C TRP A 134 -11.13 7.03 11.97
N ALA A 135 -11.33 6.01 11.15
CA ALA A 135 -12.61 5.72 10.52
C ALA A 135 -13.70 5.29 11.52
N LEU A 136 -13.29 4.64 12.62
CA LEU A 136 -14.20 4.05 13.61
C LEU A 136 -14.48 4.94 14.82
N LEU A 137 -13.72 6.02 15.00
CA LEU A 137 -13.99 6.98 16.07
C LEU A 137 -15.35 7.68 15.81
N PRO A 138 -16.30 7.62 16.76
CA PRO A 138 -17.54 8.37 16.64
C PRO A 138 -17.20 9.86 16.69
N SER A 139 -17.30 10.55 15.56
CA SER A 139 -16.97 11.97 15.49
C SER A 139 -17.96 12.81 16.31
N PRO A 140 -17.52 13.65 17.26
CA PRO A 140 -18.31 14.79 17.67
C PRO A 140 -18.19 15.84 16.55
N LEU A 141 -19.34 16.18 15.97
CA LEU A 141 -19.63 17.30 15.05
C LEU A 141 -18.44 18.13 14.52
N SER A 142 -18.38 18.20 13.18
CA SER A 142 -17.95 19.37 12.42
C SER A 142 -16.50 19.82 12.62
N THR A 143 -15.56 19.22 11.89
CA THR A 143 -14.56 19.99 11.12
C THR A 143 -13.78 19.04 10.22
N CYS A 144 -13.71 19.37 8.93
CA CYS A 144 -12.93 18.66 7.93
C CYS A 144 -11.50 18.43 8.45
N ARG A 145 -10.99 17.20 8.46
CA ARG A 145 -9.58 16.96 8.75
C ARG A 145 -8.95 15.87 7.90
N HIS A 146 -7.72 16.17 7.53
CA HIS A 146 -6.72 15.28 6.98
C HIS A 146 -6.34 14.18 7.98
N PRO A 147 -5.88 13.01 7.50
CA PRO A 147 -5.43 11.91 8.34
C PRO A 147 -4.27 12.29 9.27
N PRO A 148 -4.02 11.52 10.35
CA PRO A 148 -2.90 11.75 11.25
C PRO A 148 -1.58 11.40 10.53
N GLY A 149 -0.53 12.19 10.79
CA GLY A 149 0.82 11.91 10.31
C GLY A 149 1.54 10.87 11.15
N LEU A 150 2.36 10.05 10.50
CA LEU A 150 3.26 9.05 11.13
C LEU A 150 4.36 9.69 12.00
#